data_AF-A0A1N6V9T7-F1
#
_entry.id   AF-A0A1N6V9T7-F1
#
_cell.length_a   1.000
_cell.length_b   1.000
_cell.length_c   1.000
_cell.angle_alpha   90.00
_cell.angle_beta   90.00
_cell.angle_gamma   90.00
#
_symmetry.space_group_name_H-M   'P 1'
#
loop_
_entity.id
_entity.type
_entity.pdbx_description
1 polymer ?
#
loop_
_entity_poly.entity_id
_entity_poly.type
_entity_poly.pdbx_seq_one_letter_code
_entity_poly.pdbx_strand_id
1 'polypeptide(L)'
;MQRRIDDHGHILDERPDEWAGFELDGSGIGIRFPTVAEGWVLDAVLWKLGDPMLVDELSELSAVETQGYFLLGSHTRYGRPGDLYRHLIHGQVYEDRYAWPHKRRICSENDAHALHLVFSGLQRATGKRIYALLKAQLLLSVLSRQSEDGGFRHGEWSNAMESHFRLHCSAMHLMMDSLDERSDPVVRDALGRAADFIAGKHDVTAAGAWFYHDELECSADGMARGPFRWWPSAALGKSPQNMLVLNTHLDALVALDRYHRLTGDDRFASLVESGFGAARVVLALRPMEWLYRILFSAIELGLMPTTQAAVLPAWKRMWKRIGWKVFVPRLPRIKTRYPRLTMPGGYIDRELSLQGWANDYLAVNLMDLVRSASDSRRAVFMPFVEGIVAFCTRTQIALRWLEQDHRAYAVGFLAEALYLLCRRESRPALDAMLAESLVLCVRHGLGVPPSLLGANTEAQQAGATRVPRTATADLVVADLSGAGRVACLVVNAGTSSVSLPAALELVPTGWRVPSGDLAPGAWLRVVP
;
A
#
# COMPACT_ATOMS: atom_id res chain seq x y z
N MET A 1 -1.91 8.91 26.15
CA MET A 1 -2.86 7.78 25.99
C MET A 1 -2.36 6.64 26.86
N GLN A 2 -3.25 5.91 27.54
CA GLN A 2 -2.84 4.72 28.30
C GLN A 2 -2.94 3.49 27.41
N ARG A 3 -1.94 2.60 27.50
CA ARG A 3 -1.87 1.37 26.72
C ARG A 3 -1.59 0.16 27.59
N ARG A 4 -2.14 -0.98 27.20
CA ARG A 4 -1.70 -2.29 27.70
C ARG A 4 -0.82 -2.92 26.64
N ILE A 5 0.41 -3.24 27.00
CA ILE A 5 1.44 -3.74 26.08
C ILE A 5 1.93 -5.10 26.59
N ASP A 6 2.15 -6.05 25.68
CA ASP A 6 2.77 -7.33 26.03
C ASP A 6 4.32 -7.27 26.04
N ASP A 7 4.97 -8.35 26.44
CA ASP A 7 6.44 -8.43 26.54
C ASP A 7 7.16 -8.27 25.19
N HIS A 8 6.41 -8.33 24.08
CA HIS A 8 6.92 -8.15 22.72
C HIS A 8 6.65 -6.77 22.14
N GLY A 9 6.01 -5.88 22.92
CA GLY A 9 5.69 -4.53 22.48
C GLY A 9 4.39 -4.42 21.67
N HIS A 10 3.57 -5.47 21.60
CA HIS A 10 2.26 -5.36 20.94
C HIS A 10 1.28 -4.59 21.80
N ILE A 11 0.45 -3.76 21.18
CA ILE A 11 -0.59 -3.03 21.89
C ILE A 11 -1.85 -3.89 21.94
N LEU A 12 -2.22 -4.31 23.14
CA LEU A 12 -3.37 -5.17 23.40
C LEU A 12 -4.66 -4.39 23.63
N ASP A 13 -4.54 -3.15 24.12
CA ASP A 13 -5.67 -2.27 24.39
C ASP A 13 -5.19 -0.82 24.55
N GLU A 14 -6.08 0.13 24.28
CA GLU A 14 -5.83 1.57 24.37
C GLU A 14 -7.03 2.29 24.98
N ARG A 15 -6.74 3.27 25.84
CA ARG A 15 -7.78 4.16 26.37
C ARG A 15 -7.29 5.59 26.48
N PRO A 16 -8.16 6.58 26.23
CA PRO A 16 -7.80 7.98 26.40
C PRO A 16 -7.38 8.24 27.86
N ASP A 17 -6.48 9.21 28.01
CA ASP A 17 -6.08 9.72 29.31
C ASP A 17 -6.17 11.24 29.26
N GLU A 18 -6.52 11.85 30.40
CA GLU A 18 -6.62 13.30 30.53
C GLU A 18 -5.44 13.79 31.38
N TRP A 19 -4.64 14.69 30.84
CA TRP A 19 -3.67 15.42 31.66
C TRP A 19 -4.41 16.38 32.61
N ALA A 20 -4.01 16.39 33.89
CA ALA A 20 -4.62 17.20 34.94
C ALA A 20 -3.98 18.59 35.06
N GLY A 21 -2.80 18.79 34.47
CA GLY A 21 -2.10 20.07 34.51
C GLY A 21 -0.86 20.10 33.63
N PHE A 22 -0.58 21.28 33.11
CA PHE A 22 0.63 21.64 32.39
C PHE A 22 1.25 22.85 33.09
N GLU A 23 2.45 22.67 33.65
CA GLU A 23 3.23 23.71 34.30
C GLU A 23 4.45 23.99 33.43
N LEU A 24 4.68 25.26 33.11
CA LEU A 24 5.89 25.73 32.42
C LEU A 24 6.45 26.89 33.22
N ASP A 25 7.63 26.69 33.81
CA ASP A 25 8.32 27.72 34.58
C ASP A 25 9.84 27.72 34.29
N GLY A 26 10.59 28.55 35.03
CA GLY A 26 12.05 28.63 34.90
C GLY A 26 12.80 27.34 35.30
N SER A 27 12.13 26.37 35.93
CA SER A 27 12.67 25.07 36.31
C SER A 27 12.39 23.97 35.28
N GLY A 28 11.42 24.17 34.38
CA GLY A 28 11.17 23.28 33.24
C GLY A 28 9.70 23.13 32.86
N ILE A 29 9.40 21.99 32.23
CA ILE A 29 8.04 21.56 31.86
C ILE A 29 7.61 20.45 32.82
N GLY A 30 6.50 20.66 33.51
CA GLY A 30 5.82 19.65 34.32
C GLY A 30 4.49 19.27 33.68
N ILE A 31 4.25 17.98 33.45
CA ILE A 31 2.96 17.47 32.99
C ILE A 31 2.47 16.45 34.00
N ARG A 32 1.25 16.65 34.52
CA ARG A 32 0.65 15.76 35.52
C ARG A 32 -0.44 14.92 34.89
N PHE A 33 -0.34 13.61 35.11
CA PHE A 33 -1.35 12.65 34.73
C PHE A 33 -1.96 12.09 36.03
N PRO A 34 -3.27 12.23 36.25
CA PRO A 34 -3.89 12.01 37.56
C PRO A 34 -3.85 10.54 38.01
N THR A 35 -3.93 9.59 37.06
CA THR A 35 -3.89 8.15 37.37
C THR A 35 -3.54 7.33 36.15
N VAL A 36 -2.49 6.52 36.22
CA VAL A 36 -2.23 5.40 35.29
C VAL A 36 -2.76 4.13 35.94
N ALA A 37 -3.63 3.37 35.28
CA ALA A 37 -4.15 2.14 35.89
C ALA A 37 -3.06 1.08 36.02
N GLU A 38 -3.23 0.19 37.00
CA GLU A 38 -2.39 -0.99 37.16
C GLU A 38 -2.37 -1.83 35.88
N GLY A 39 -1.16 -2.19 35.41
CA GLY A 39 -0.97 -2.94 34.17
C GLY A 39 -1.07 -2.10 32.88
N TRP A 40 -1.19 -0.77 32.99
CA TRP A 40 -1.16 0.15 31.86
C TRP A 40 0.11 1.00 31.88
N VAL A 41 0.57 1.39 30.70
CA VAL A 41 1.64 2.36 30.52
C VAL A 41 1.08 3.63 29.91
N LEU A 42 1.55 4.78 30.38
CA LEU A 42 1.27 6.05 29.74
C LEU A 42 2.27 6.29 28.63
N ASP A 43 1.77 6.51 27.42
CA ASP A 43 2.57 7.07 26.34
C ASP A 43 2.30 8.57 26.21
N ALA A 44 3.39 9.34 26.29
CA ALA A 44 3.40 10.77 26.11
C ALA A 44 4.66 11.14 25.29
N VAL A 45 4.44 11.58 24.05
CA VAL A 45 5.51 12.01 23.16
C VAL A 45 5.60 13.53 23.19
N LEU A 46 6.78 14.05 23.53
CA LEU A 46 7.06 15.48 23.67
C LEU A 46 8.07 15.91 22.61
N TRP A 47 7.66 16.82 21.74
CA TRP A 47 8.53 17.39 20.71
C TRP A 47 9.03 18.76 21.15
N LYS A 48 10.34 18.89 21.35
CA LYS A 48 10.98 20.19 21.51
C LYS A 48 11.43 20.70 20.14
N LEU A 49 10.68 21.65 19.58
CA LEU A 49 11.04 22.31 18.33
C LEU A 49 11.99 23.48 18.64
N GLY A 50 13.21 23.41 18.12
CA GLY A 50 14.24 24.43 18.36
C GLY A 50 14.04 25.74 17.60
N ASP A 51 13.14 25.75 16.62
CA ASP A 51 12.78 26.92 15.81
C ASP A 51 11.28 27.19 15.96
N PRO A 52 10.86 28.35 16.52
CA PRO A 52 9.45 28.73 16.67
C PRO A 52 8.67 28.68 15.36
N MET A 53 9.31 28.90 14.22
CA MET A 53 8.64 28.88 12.92
C MET A 53 8.08 27.51 12.55
N LEU A 54 8.61 26.43 13.14
CA LEU A 54 8.04 25.09 12.97
C LEU A 54 6.68 24.93 13.66
N VAL A 55 6.44 25.71 14.73
CA VAL A 55 5.14 25.76 15.41
C VAL A 55 4.11 26.47 14.52
N ASP A 56 4.51 27.56 13.87
CA ASP A 56 3.65 28.29 12.95
C ASP A 56 3.30 27.42 11.72
N GLU A 57 4.26 26.67 11.18
CA GLU A 57 4.02 25.70 10.11
C GLU A 57 2.99 24.61 10.49
N LEU A 58 2.87 24.26 11.78
CA LEU A 58 1.86 23.33 12.30
C LEU A 58 0.50 23.98 12.59
N SER A 59 0.48 25.30 12.78
CA SER A 59 -0.72 26.06 13.14
C SER A 59 -1.55 26.45 11.92
N GLU A 60 -0.90 26.68 10.77
CA GLU A 60 -1.56 27.11 9.53
C GLU A 60 -1.53 26.02 8.45
N LEU A 61 -2.50 25.09 8.47
CA LEU A 61 -2.57 24.00 7.51
C LEU A 61 -3.31 24.42 6.22
N SER A 62 -2.71 24.12 5.07
CA SER A 62 -3.34 24.26 3.76
C SER A 62 -4.23 23.06 3.41
N ALA A 63 -5.09 23.21 2.39
CA ALA A 63 -6.04 22.17 2.00
C ALA A 63 -5.36 20.84 1.63
N VAL A 64 -4.22 20.89 0.94
CA VAL A 64 -3.44 19.68 0.62
C VAL A 64 -3.00 18.93 1.88
N GLU A 65 -2.70 19.61 2.99
CA GLU A 65 -2.28 18.98 4.25
C GLU A 65 -3.44 18.29 4.99
N THR A 66 -4.69 18.57 4.59
CA THR A 66 -5.92 18.03 5.19
C THR A 66 -6.73 17.11 4.25
N GLN A 67 -6.27 16.96 3.01
CA GLN A 67 -6.90 16.18 1.93
C GLN A 67 -7.22 14.74 2.32
N GLY A 68 -6.39 14.14 3.17
CA GLY A 68 -6.51 12.74 3.57
C GLY A 68 -5.74 11.79 2.66
N TYR A 69 -4.79 11.05 3.23
CA TYR A 69 -3.94 10.13 2.50
C TYR A 69 -4.12 8.70 3.01
N PHE A 70 -4.29 7.76 2.09
CA PHE A 70 -4.43 6.34 2.37
C PHE A 70 -3.13 5.75 2.91
N LEU A 71 -3.24 4.96 3.98
CA LEU A 71 -2.13 4.26 4.60
C LEU A 71 -2.16 2.77 4.24
N LEU A 72 -1.05 2.29 3.69
CA LEU A 72 -0.96 0.97 3.05
C LEU A 72 -1.04 -0.19 4.03
N GLY A 73 -0.64 -0.02 5.30
CA GLY A 73 -0.68 -1.07 6.31
C GLY A 73 -2.01 -1.09 7.03
N SER A 74 -2.33 -0.02 7.77
CA SER A 74 -3.56 0.09 8.56
C SER A 74 -4.83 0.07 7.72
N HIS A 75 -4.75 0.44 6.44
CA HIS A 75 -5.88 0.72 5.58
C HIS A 75 -6.75 1.88 6.10
N THR A 76 -6.13 2.83 6.81
CA THR A 76 -6.77 4.05 7.32
C THR A 76 -6.32 5.29 6.56
N ARG A 77 -6.76 6.46 7.02
CA ARG A 77 -6.46 7.76 6.42
C ARG A 77 -5.64 8.61 7.40
N TYR A 78 -4.49 9.11 6.93
CA TYR A 78 -3.76 10.22 7.55
C TYR A 78 -4.37 11.55 7.09
N GLY A 79 -4.97 12.32 8.00
CA GLY A 79 -5.74 13.52 7.69
C GLY A 79 -5.08 14.84 8.08
N ARG A 80 -4.04 14.84 8.91
CA ARG A 80 -3.34 16.05 9.40
C ARG A 80 -2.08 15.68 10.20
N PRO A 81 -1.12 16.60 10.41
CA PRO A 81 0.10 16.34 11.20
C PRO A 81 -0.11 15.66 12.54
N GLY A 82 -1.14 16.07 13.30
CA GLY A 82 -1.45 15.46 14.59
C GLY A 82 -1.85 13.98 14.54
N ASP A 83 -2.29 13.47 13.37
CA ASP A 83 -2.64 12.06 13.23
C ASP A 83 -1.40 11.15 13.27
N LEU A 84 -0.18 11.70 13.10
CA LEU A 84 1.06 10.94 13.28
C LEU A 84 1.13 10.23 14.63
N TYR A 85 0.60 10.83 15.71
CA TYR A 85 0.60 10.24 17.05
C TYR A 85 -0.34 9.03 17.22
N ARG A 86 -1.19 8.76 16.22
CA ARG A 86 -1.92 7.49 16.17
C ARG A 86 -0.99 6.34 15.79
N HIS A 87 0.08 6.62 15.05
CA HIS A 87 1.02 5.63 14.54
C HIS A 87 2.34 5.62 15.30
N LEU A 88 2.90 6.79 15.60
CA LEU A 88 4.16 6.93 16.33
C LEU A 88 3.92 6.78 17.83
N ILE A 89 4.21 5.59 18.35
CA ILE A 89 3.97 5.18 19.73
C ILE A 89 5.28 4.66 20.29
N HIS A 90 5.74 5.22 21.41
CA HIS A 90 7.03 4.87 22.04
C HIS A 90 8.24 4.86 21.06
N GLY A 91 8.23 5.76 20.08
CA GLY A 91 9.31 5.87 19.08
C GLY A 91 9.26 4.82 17.96
N GLN A 92 8.20 4.00 17.89
CA GLN A 92 7.97 3.02 16.83
C GLN A 92 6.69 3.36 16.07
N VAL A 93 6.57 2.88 14.83
CA VAL A 93 5.39 3.10 13.98
C VAL A 93 4.49 1.87 14.03
N TYR A 94 3.24 2.03 14.43
CA TYR A 94 2.23 0.97 14.52
C TYR A 94 1.12 1.14 13.49
N GLU A 95 0.49 0.03 13.10
CA GLU A 95 -0.77 0.08 12.37
C GLU A 95 -1.84 0.78 13.23
N ASP A 96 -2.61 1.69 12.65
CA ASP A 96 -3.81 2.27 13.29
C ASP A 96 -5.04 1.34 13.18
N ARG A 97 -4.84 0.07 13.50
CA ARG A 97 -5.91 -0.94 13.62
C ARG A 97 -5.46 -2.10 14.49
N TYR A 98 -6.43 -2.84 15.01
CA TYR A 98 -6.20 -4.12 15.67
C TYR A 98 -6.22 -5.24 14.63
N ALA A 99 -5.07 -5.84 14.38
CA ALA A 99 -4.89 -6.86 13.36
C ALA A 99 -5.49 -8.21 13.79
N TRP A 100 -6.20 -8.86 12.87
CA TRP A 100 -6.58 -10.28 13.02
C TRP A 100 -5.30 -11.13 12.92
N PRO A 101 -5.17 -12.27 13.63
CA PRO A 101 -6.18 -12.96 14.43
C PRO A 101 -6.27 -12.55 15.89
N HIS A 102 -5.18 -12.02 16.47
CA HIS A 102 -5.07 -11.79 17.91
C HIS A 102 -5.72 -10.49 18.37
N LYS A 103 -6.17 -9.64 17.43
CA LYS A 103 -6.74 -8.31 17.69
C LYS A 103 -5.81 -7.48 18.57
N ARG A 104 -4.58 -7.32 18.10
CA ARG A 104 -3.54 -6.45 18.70
C ARG A 104 -3.00 -5.49 17.65
N ARG A 105 -2.44 -4.35 18.05
CA ARG A 105 -1.69 -3.48 17.12
C ARG A 105 -0.24 -3.92 17.10
N ILE A 106 0.30 -4.00 15.89
CA ILE A 106 1.69 -4.37 15.61
C ILE A 106 2.43 -3.19 15.00
N CYS A 107 3.76 -3.21 15.08
CA CYS A 107 4.58 -2.28 14.33
C CYS A 107 4.36 -2.47 12.82
N SER A 108 4.43 -1.39 12.04
CA SER A 108 4.14 -1.43 10.61
C SER A 108 5.05 -0.51 9.83
N GLU A 109 6.01 -1.12 9.13
CA GLU A 109 6.86 -0.42 8.19
C GLU A 109 6.10 -0.07 6.89
N ASN A 110 4.95 -0.72 6.60
CA ASN A 110 4.04 -0.27 5.53
C ASN A 110 3.47 1.13 5.83
N ASP A 111 2.97 1.36 7.05
CA ASP A 111 2.48 2.68 7.45
C ASP A 111 3.62 3.69 7.56
N ALA A 112 4.79 3.27 8.06
CA ALA A 112 5.97 4.12 8.07
C ALA A 112 6.34 4.58 6.66
N HIS A 113 6.36 3.67 5.69
CA HIS A 113 6.63 3.97 4.28
C HIS A 113 5.56 4.88 3.67
N ALA A 114 4.27 4.57 3.87
CA ALA A 114 3.18 5.40 3.36
C ALA A 114 3.24 6.84 3.94
N LEU A 115 3.46 6.98 5.26
CA LEU A 115 3.62 8.29 5.90
C LEU A 115 4.87 9.03 5.39
N HIS A 116 5.98 8.31 5.16
CA HIS A 116 7.19 8.90 4.58
C HIS A 116 6.92 9.46 3.17
N LEU A 117 6.21 8.72 2.32
CA LEU A 117 5.79 9.20 0.99
C LEU A 117 4.89 10.43 1.09
N VAL A 118 3.90 10.39 1.99
CA VAL A 118 2.99 11.52 2.23
C VAL A 118 3.78 12.76 2.67
N PHE A 119 4.68 12.64 3.65
CA PHE A 119 5.47 13.76 4.12
C PHE A 119 6.46 14.26 3.08
N SER A 120 7.03 13.39 2.24
CA SER A 120 7.88 13.84 1.13
C SER A 120 7.06 14.63 0.11
N GLY A 121 5.82 14.20 -0.14
CA GLY A 121 4.87 14.90 -1.00
C GLY A 121 4.46 16.25 -0.43
N LEU A 122 4.07 16.28 0.83
CA LEU A 122 3.66 17.49 1.53
C LEU A 122 4.81 18.48 1.67
N GLN A 123 6.03 18.02 1.94
CA GLN A 123 7.22 18.89 1.94
C GLN A 123 7.41 19.56 0.57
N ARG A 124 7.27 18.81 -0.53
CA ARG A 124 7.41 19.36 -1.89
C ARG A 124 6.28 20.33 -2.25
N ALA A 125 5.04 19.99 -1.90
CA ALA A 125 3.88 20.81 -2.20
C ALA A 125 3.85 22.11 -1.37
N THR A 126 4.18 22.02 -0.08
CA THR A 126 4.05 23.14 0.86
C THR A 126 5.31 23.94 1.05
N GLY A 127 6.49 23.33 0.84
CA GLY A 127 7.77 23.92 1.22
C GLY A 127 8.02 23.95 2.73
N LYS A 128 7.10 23.42 3.56
CA LYS A 128 7.23 23.42 5.02
C LYS A 128 8.32 22.46 5.48
N ARG A 129 9.12 22.93 6.44
CA ARG A 129 10.28 22.23 6.98
C ARG A 129 9.89 21.16 7.99
N ILE A 130 8.75 21.32 8.66
CA ILE A 130 8.25 20.34 9.64
C ILE A 130 8.14 18.94 9.03
N TYR A 131 7.73 18.81 7.76
CA TYR A 131 7.63 17.52 7.10
C TYR A 131 8.99 16.83 6.91
N ALA A 132 10.09 17.57 6.75
CA ALA A 132 11.42 16.97 6.74
C ALA A 132 11.77 16.34 8.11
N LEU A 133 11.38 16.99 9.21
CA LEU A 133 11.58 16.46 10.56
C LEU A 133 10.72 15.23 10.82
N LEU A 134 9.44 15.25 10.42
CA LEU A 134 8.54 14.10 10.60
C LEU A 134 9.04 12.87 9.81
N LYS A 135 9.54 13.06 8.58
CA LYS A 135 10.18 11.98 7.80
C LYS A 135 11.40 11.41 8.50
N ALA A 136 12.29 12.28 8.99
CA ALA A 136 13.48 11.85 9.69
C ALA A 136 13.13 11.01 10.93
N GLN A 137 12.08 11.39 11.67
CA GLN A 137 11.58 10.60 12.79
C GLN A 137 11.09 9.22 12.34
N LEU A 138 10.34 9.12 11.23
CA LEU A 138 9.88 7.82 10.71
C LEU A 138 11.07 6.92 10.32
N LEU A 139 12.08 7.48 9.65
CA LEU A 139 13.31 6.76 9.31
C LEU A 139 14.03 6.25 10.56
N LEU A 140 14.22 7.12 11.56
CA LEU A 140 14.84 6.72 12.83
C LEU A 140 14.05 5.60 13.53
N SER A 141 12.72 5.70 13.51
CA SER A 141 11.82 4.69 14.09
C SER A 141 12.02 3.33 13.40
N VAL A 142 12.11 3.30 12.06
CA VAL A 142 12.41 2.09 11.29
C VAL A 142 13.80 1.56 11.62
N LEU A 143 14.85 2.39 11.54
CA LEU A 143 16.23 1.97 11.80
C LEU A 143 16.39 1.37 13.20
N SER A 144 15.76 1.98 14.21
CA SER A 144 15.84 1.53 15.60
C SER A 144 15.20 0.17 15.85
N ARG A 145 14.28 -0.25 14.98
CA ARG A 145 13.53 -1.50 15.11
C ARG A 145 14.17 -2.66 14.35
N GLN A 146 15.15 -2.39 13.49
CA GLN A 146 15.81 -3.43 12.71
C GLN A 146 16.57 -4.37 13.66
N SER A 147 16.34 -5.67 13.52
CA SER A 147 17.10 -6.69 14.24
C SER A 147 18.54 -6.76 13.74
N GLU A 148 19.44 -7.37 14.53
CA GLU A 148 20.86 -7.53 14.18
C GLU A 148 21.06 -8.25 12.84
N ASP A 149 20.21 -9.23 12.53
CA ASP A 149 20.22 -9.99 11.28
C ASP A 149 19.59 -9.25 10.09
N GLY A 150 19.15 -7.99 10.29
CA GLY A 150 18.54 -7.15 9.27
C GLY A 150 17.01 -7.27 9.16
N GLY A 151 16.39 -8.22 9.88
CA GLY A 151 14.95 -8.48 9.82
C GLY A 151 14.09 -7.52 10.64
N PHE A 152 12.84 -7.35 10.21
CA PHE A 152 11.79 -6.64 10.95
C PHE A 152 10.75 -7.66 11.44
N ARG A 153 10.56 -7.80 12.75
CA ARG A 153 9.69 -8.81 13.37
C ARG A 153 8.51 -8.16 14.06
N HIS A 154 7.33 -8.76 13.92
CA HIS A 154 6.07 -8.11 14.27
C HIS A 154 5.12 -8.99 15.06
N GLY A 155 5.27 -10.32 14.97
CA GLY A 155 4.32 -11.24 15.59
C GLY A 155 2.88 -10.94 15.16
N GLU A 156 2.58 -10.84 13.88
CA GLU A 156 1.21 -10.56 13.43
C GLU A 156 0.30 -11.79 13.64
N TRP A 157 0.80 -12.96 13.28
CA TRP A 157 0.06 -14.18 13.05
C TRP A 157 0.16 -15.15 14.22
N SER A 158 1.29 -15.19 14.92
CA SER A 158 1.58 -16.17 15.96
C SER A 158 1.95 -15.53 17.29
N ASN A 159 2.09 -16.31 18.36
CA ASN A 159 2.61 -15.80 19.63
C ASN A 159 4.13 -15.60 19.62
N ALA A 160 4.82 -15.98 18.53
CA ALA A 160 6.22 -15.67 18.32
C ALA A 160 6.38 -14.32 17.62
N MET A 161 7.63 -13.86 17.50
CA MET A 161 8.01 -12.66 16.76
C MET A 161 8.45 -13.01 15.34
N GLU A 162 7.51 -13.45 14.49
CA GLU A 162 7.80 -13.67 13.07
C GLU A 162 7.83 -12.37 12.25
N SER A 163 8.49 -12.41 11.11
CA SER A 163 8.45 -11.34 10.09
C SER A 163 7.37 -11.58 9.03
N HIS A 164 6.62 -10.52 8.71
CA HIS A 164 5.88 -10.43 7.45
C HIS A 164 6.74 -9.72 6.39
N PHE A 165 7.03 -10.39 5.27
CA PHE A 165 8.04 -9.87 4.33
C PHE A 165 7.59 -8.67 3.49
N ARG A 166 6.29 -8.41 3.32
CA ARG A 166 5.80 -7.15 2.75
C ARG A 166 6.16 -5.96 3.65
N LEU A 167 5.98 -6.08 4.97
CA LEU A 167 6.40 -5.04 5.93
C LEU A 167 7.91 -4.81 5.83
N HIS A 168 8.69 -5.90 5.76
CA HIS A 168 10.14 -5.82 5.54
C HIS A 168 10.51 -5.05 4.25
N CYS A 169 9.82 -5.32 3.13
CA CYS A 169 10.07 -4.62 1.87
C CYS A 169 9.72 -3.13 1.96
N SER A 170 8.63 -2.76 2.65
CA SER A 170 8.33 -1.34 2.90
C SER A 170 9.40 -0.62 3.74
N ALA A 171 10.01 -1.30 4.71
CA ALA A 171 11.17 -0.77 5.42
C ALA A 171 12.34 -0.47 4.47
N MET A 172 12.63 -1.40 3.56
CA MET A 172 13.65 -1.22 2.52
C MET A 172 13.30 -0.05 1.60
N HIS A 173 12.05 0.07 1.15
CA HIS A 173 11.60 1.18 0.32
C HIS A 173 11.74 2.53 1.00
N LEU A 174 11.38 2.64 2.28
CA LEU A 174 11.60 3.86 3.06
C LEU A 174 13.10 4.22 3.14
N MET A 175 13.96 3.24 3.43
CA MET A 175 15.41 3.48 3.50
C MET A 175 15.99 3.89 2.13
N MET A 176 15.51 3.29 1.03
CA MET A 176 15.88 3.68 -0.32
C MET A 176 15.38 5.09 -0.69
N ASP A 177 14.15 5.44 -0.32
CA ASP A 177 13.60 6.80 -0.51
C ASP A 177 14.44 7.84 0.25
N SER A 178 14.91 7.51 1.46
CA SER A 178 15.83 8.38 2.21
C SER A 178 17.19 8.53 1.54
N LEU A 179 17.76 7.44 1.01
CA LEU A 179 19.07 7.47 0.34
C LEU A 179 19.05 8.21 -1.00
N ASP A 180 17.91 8.18 -1.71
CA ASP A 180 17.67 8.99 -2.91
C ASP A 180 17.73 10.49 -2.60
N GLU A 181 17.29 10.92 -1.41
CA GLU A 181 17.32 12.32 -0.98
C GLU A 181 18.70 12.72 -0.42
N ARG A 182 19.33 11.85 0.37
CA ARG A 182 20.61 12.12 1.01
C ARG A 182 21.37 10.82 1.30
N SER A 183 22.62 10.75 0.84
CA SER A 183 23.52 9.65 1.20
C SER A 183 23.75 9.63 2.72
N ASP A 184 23.55 8.47 3.33
CA ASP A 184 23.77 8.24 4.76
C ASP A 184 24.35 6.83 4.95
N PRO A 185 25.56 6.68 5.52
CA PRO A 185 26.19 5.37 5.69
C PRO A 185 25.41 4.46 6.64
N VAL A 186 24.75 5.01 7.67
CA VAL A 186 23.96 4.20 8.61
C VAL A 186 22.75 3.58 7.91
N VAL A 187 22.08 4.37 7.07
CA VAL A 187 20.94 3.89 6.28
C VAL A 187 21.40 2.87 5.23
N ARG A 188 22.56 3.11 4.58
CA ARG A 188 23.13 2.18 3.59
C ARG A 188 23.46 0.82 4.21
N ASP A 189 24.09 0.81 5.37
CA ASP A 189 24.45 -0.43 6.08
C ASP A 189 23.20 -1.18 6.56
N ALA A 190 22.22 -0.47 7.12
CA ALA A 190 20.94 -1.05 7.53
C ALA A 190 20.19 -1.66 6.34
N LEU A 191 20.13 -0.95 5.21
CA LEU A 191 19.52 -1.43 3.99
C LEU A 191 20.26 -2.67 3.43
N GLY A 192 21.59 -2.71 3.50
CA GLY A 192 22.38 -3.88 3.11
C GLY A 192 22.01 -5.12 3.92
N ARG A 193 21.94 -5.01 5.26
CA ARG A 193 21.48 -6.12 6.12
C ARG A 193 20.04 -6.55 5.81
N ALA A 194 19.15 -5.60 5.53
CA ALA A 194 17.77 -5.92 5.14
C ALA A 194 17.71 -6.67 3.81
N ALA A 195 18.56 -6.32 2.84
CA ALA A 195 18.67 -7.01 1.56
C ALA A 195 19.22 -8.44 1.74
N ASP A 196 20.27 -8.62 2.55
CA ASP A 196 20.81 -9.93 2.91
C ASP A 196 19.75 -10.82 3.57
N PHE A 197 18.99 -10.26 4.52
CA PHE A 197 17.91 -10.98 5.20
C PHE A 197 16.86 -11.49 4.22
N ILE A 198 16.26 -10.61 3.40
CA ILE A 198 15.17 -11.00 2.50
C ILE A 198 15.64 -11.93 1.38
N ALA A 199 16.88 -11.76 0.89
CA ALA A 199 17.47 -12.65 -0.10
C ALA A 199 17.52 -14.11 0.38
N GLY A 200 17.64 -14.34 1.69
CA GLY A 200 17.59 -15.68 2.29
C GLY A 200 16.18 -16.27 2.47
N LYS A 201 15.10 -15.55 2.15
CA LYS A 201 13.71 -15.95 2.46
C LYS A 201 12.95 -16.37 1.21
N HIS A 202 13.46 -17.38 0.51
CA HIS A 202 12.84 -17.91 -0.71
C HIS A 202 12.91 -19.43 -0.77
N ASP A 203 12.02 -19.98 -1.60
CA ASP A 203 12.00 -21.37 -2.03
C ASP A 203 12.62 -21.51 -3.42
N VAL A 204 13.09 -22.71 -3.76
CA VAL A 204 13.55 -23.04 -5.12
C VAL A 204 12.50 -23.93 -5.77
N THR A 205 11.69 -23.33 -6.65
CA THR A 205 10.63 -24.03 -7.38
C THR A 205 11.12 -24.55 -8.72
N ALA A 206 10.31 -25.36 -9.42
CA ALA A 206 10.63 -25.79 -10.78
C ALA A 206 10.69 -24.63 -11.79
N ALA A 207 10.12 -23.47 -11.45
CA ALA A 207 10.13 -22.28 -12.30
C ALA A 207 11.26 -21.28 -11.94
N GLY A 208 11.98 -21.51 -10.86
CA GLY A 208 12.98 -20.59 -10.30
C GLY A 208 12.70 -20.22 -8.84
N ALA A 209 13.41 -19.20 -8.36
CA ALA A 209 13.27 -18.72 -6.99
C ALA A 209 11.88 -18.12 -6.73
N TRP A 210 11.30 -18.41 -5.57
CA TRP A 210 10.03 -17.84 -5.13
C TRP A 210 10.10 -17.41 -3.67
N PHE A 211 10.16 -16.09 -3.43
CA PHE A 211 10.07 -15.52 -2.08
C PHE A 211 8.81 -15.95 -1.32
N TYR A 212 9.00 -16.33 -0.07
CA TYR A 212 7.91 -16.65 0.86
C TYR A 212 7.07 -15.40 1.17
N HIS A 213 5.86 -15.57 1.72
CA HIS A 213 5.03 -14.45 2.17
C HIS A 213 5.47 -13.90 3.54
N ASP A 214 5.78 -14.81 4.46
CA ASP A 214 6.18 -14.55 5.84
C ASP A 214 7.08 -15.70 6.35
N GLU A 215 7.67 -15.53 7.54
CA GLU A 215 8.55 -16.54 8.13
C GLU A 215 7.85 -17.86 8.50
N LEU A 216 6.52 -17.89 8.60
CA LEU A 216 5.80 -19.14 8.88
C LEU A 216 5.93 -20.12 7.72
N GLU A 217 6.02 -19.62 6.48
CA GLU A 217 6.27 -20.44 5.30
C GLU A 217 7.68 -21.06 5.24
N CYS A 218 8.60 -20.70 6.13
CA CYS A 218 9.93 -21.32 6.14
C CYS A 218 9.89 -22.78 6.62
N SER A 219 8.80 -23.23 7.26
CA SER A 219 8.67 -24.62 7.74
C SER A 219 7.21 -25.06 7.86
N ALA A 220 6.98 -26.38 7.86
CA ALA A 220 5.64 -26.93 8.13
C ALA A 220 5.13 -26.59 9.55
N ASP A 221 6.02 -26.59 10.54
CA ASP A 221 5.71 -26.22 11.92
C ASP A 221 5.40 -24.72 12.08
N GLY A 222 6.03 -23.87 11.27
CA GLY A 222 5.67 -22.46 11.14
C GLY A 222 4.24 -22.31 10.66
N MET A 223 3.91 -22.92 9.52
CA MET A 223 2.55 -22.90 8.97
C MET A 223 1.50 -23.46 9.95
N ALA A 224 1.82 -24.51 10.70
CA ALA A 224 0.91 -25.10 11.69
C ALA A 224 0.60 -24.18 12.88
N ARG A 225 1.51 -23.25 13.20
CA ARG A 225 1.31 -22.21 14.23
C ARG A 225 0.56 -20.99 13.70
N GLY A 226 0.52 -20.81 12.38
CA GLY A 226 -0.19 -19.72 11.73
C GLY A 226 -1.71 -19.90 11.75
N PRO A 227 -2.46 -18.81 11.63
CA PRO A 227 -3.92 -18.85 11.63
C PRO A 227 -4.49 -19.21 10.25
N PHE A 228 -3.64 -19.28 9.22
CA PHE A 228 -4.02 -19.52 7.85
C PHE A 228 -4.27 -21.00 7.61
N ARG A 229 -5.43 -21.31 7.03
CA ARG A 229 -5.68 -22.66 6.52
C ARG A 229 -5.04 -22.77 5.13
N TRP A 230 -4.04 -23.64 4.99
CA TRP A 230 -3.35 -23.93 3.73
C TRP A 230 -3.45 -25.40 3.37
N TRP A 231 -3.22 -25.75 2.11
CA TRP A 231 -3.04 -27.14 1.68
C TRP A 231 -1.60 -27.41 1.27
N PRO A 232 -0.93 -28.33 1.98
CA PRO A 232 0.37 -28.82 1.57
C PRO A 232 0.34 -29.32 0.13
N SER A 233 1.24 -28.83 -0.71
CA SER A 233 1.32 -29.22 -2.12
C SER A 233 2.70 -28.98 -2.70
N ALA A 234 3.18 -29.91 -3.53
CA ALA A 234 4.40 -29.76 -4.31
C ALA A 234 4.14 -29.29 -5.76
N ALA A 235 2.96 -28.72 -6.03
CA ALA A 235 2.63 -28.18 -7.34
C ALA A 235 3.68 -27.13 -7.77
N LEU A 236 4.15 -27.22 -9.02
CA LEU A 236 5.23 -26.39 -9.56
C LEU A 236 6.60 -26.62 -8.89
N GLY A 237 6.78 -27.75 -8.19
CA GLY A 237 8.03 -28.08 -7.52
C GLY A 237 8.32 -27.24 -6.27
N LYS A 238 7.33 -26.48 -5.78
CA LYS A 238 7.46 -25.72 -4.53
C LYS A 238 7.49 -26.65 -3.32
N SER A 239 8.07 -26.19 -2.23
CA SER A 239 7.99 -26.84 -0.93
C SER A 239 6.53 -26.90 -0.43
N PRO A 240 6.09 -27.98 0.26
CA PRO A 240 4.68 -28.15 0.65
C PRO A 240 4.06 -26.98 1.41
N GLN A 241 4.85 -26.32 2.27
CA GLN A 241 4.45 -25.20 3.09
C GLN A 241 4.35 -23.87 2.33
N ASN A 242 5.00 -23.74 1.16
CA ASN A 242 5.02 -22.52 0.37
C ASN A 242 3.62 -22.24 -0.19
N MET A 243 3.02 -21.11 0.13
CA MET A 243 1.66 -20.75 -0.30
C MET A 243 1.62 -20.21 -1.73
N LEU A 244 2.78 -19.83 -2.27
CA LEU A 244 2.97 -19.21 -3.58
C LEU A 244 2.17 -17.91 -3.69
N VAL A 245 2.40 -16.99 -2.74
CA VAL A 245 1.75 -15.68 -2.67
C VAL A 245 2.43 -14.71 -3.63
N LEU A 246 1.68 -14.17 -4.58
CA LEU A 246 2.19 -13.33 -5.68
C LEU A 246 2.64 -11.95 -5.22
N ASN A 247 1.82 -11.24 -4.45
CA ASN A 247 2.05 -9.83 -4.15
C ASN A 247 3.35 -9.64 -3.35
N THR A 248 3.61 -10.45 -2.31
CA THR A 248 4.87 -10.38 -1.56
C THR A 248 6.07 -10.82 -2.39
N HIS A 249 5.90 -11.82 -3.27
CA HIS A 249 6.96 -12.23 -4.18
C HIS A 249 7.40 -11.10 -5.11
N LEU A 250 6.44 -10.40 -5.74
CA LEU A 250 6.74 -9.26 -6.61
C LEU A 250 7.33 -8.09 -5.83
N ASP A 251 6.85 -7.81 -4.62
CA ASP A 251 7.35 -6.73 -3.78
C ASP A 251 8.81 -6.94 -3.36
N ALA A 252 9.18 -8.16 -2.95
CA ALA A 252 10.57 -8.53 -2.64
C ALA A 252 11.49 -8.38 -3.86
N LEU A 253 11.02 -8.78 -5.05
CA LEU A 253 11.77 -8.60 -6.29
C LEU A 253 11.97 -7.13 -6.64
N VAL A 254 10.93 -6.30 -6.51
CA VAL A 254 11.01 -4.85 -6.74
C VAL A 254 11.96 -4.20 -5.73
N ALA A 255 11.92 -4.61 -4.46
CA ALA A 255 12.82 -4.10 -3.42
C ALA A 255 14.29 -4.42 -3.71
N LEU A 256 14.60 -5.68 -4.07
CA LEU A 256 15.97 -6.10 -4.40
C LEU A 256 16.48 -5.51 -5.73
N ASP A 257 15.63 -5.43 -6.76
CA ASP A 257 15.99 -4.79 -8.04
C ASP A 257 16.26 -3.28 -7.85
N ARG A 258 15.47 -2.60 -7.01
CA ARG A 258 15.70 -1.21 -6.65
C ARG A 258 16.97 -1.04 -5.80
N TYR A 259 17.21 -1.94 -4.84
CA TYR A 259 18.42 -1.94 -4.03
C TYR A 259 19.68 -2.02 -4.90
N HIS A 260 19.70 -2.95 -5.86
CA HIS A 260 20.77 -3.08 -6.84
C HIS A 260 20.97 -1.78 -7.62
N ARG A 261 19.90 -1.20 -8.20
CA ARG A 261 20.00 0.06 -8.98
C ARG A 261 20.52 1.24 -8.16
N LEU A 262 20.15 1.32 -6.87
CA LEU A 262 20.53 2.44 -5.99
C LEU A 262 21.96 2.30 -5.46
N THR A 263 22.38 1.08 -5.13
CA THR A 263 23.65 0.82 -4.43
C THR A 263 24.77 0.34 -5.33
N GLY A 264 24.43 -0.23 -6.49
CA GLY A 264 25.36 -0.95 -7.36
C GLY A 264 25.73 -2.35 -6.86
N ASP A 265 25.05 -2.88 -5.83
CA ASP A 265 25.30 -4.23 -5.32
C ASP A 265 24.65 -5.28 -6.23
N ASP A 266 25.49 -6.11 -6.86
CA ASP A 266 25.09 -7.14 -7.82
C ASP A 266 24.88 -8.53 -7.19
N ARG A 267 25.11 -8.70 -5.88
CA ARG A 267 25.07 -10.01 -5.20
C ARG A 267 23.75 -10.77 -5.41
N PHE A 268 22.64 -10.05 -5.60
CA PHE A 268 21.30 -10.63 -5.73
C PHE A 268 20.76 -10.64 -7.16
N ALA A 269 21.53 -10.19 -8.16
CA ALA A 269 21.03 -10.02 -9.53
C ALA A 269 20.47 -11.33 -10.13
N SER A 270 21.17 -12.45 -9.93
CA SER A 270 20.74 -13.77 -10.41
C SER A 270 19.47 -14.28 -9.71
N LEU A 271 19.32 -14.00 -8.42
CA LEU A 271 18.12 -14.33 -7.64
C LEU A 271 16.92 -13.53 -8.15
N VAL A 272 17.10 -12.23 -8.38
CA VAL A 272 16.07 -11.34 -8.92
C VAL A 272 15.65 -11.78 -10.33
N GLU A 273 16.60 -12.09 -11.21
CA GLU A 273 16.31 -12.60 -12.54
C GLU A 273 15.54 -13.93 -12.48
N SER A 274 15.98 -14.86 -11.63
CA SER A 274 15.30 -16.14 -11.40
C SER A 274 13.86 -15.95 -10.93
N GLY A 275 13.64 -15.03 -9.97
CA GLY A 275 12.31 -14.78 -9.43
C GLY A 275 11.37 -14.11 -10.43
N PHE A 276 11.81 -13.09 -11.18
CA PHE A 276 10.98 -12.54 -12.25
C PHE A 276 10.69 -13.58 -13.35
N GLY A 277 11.66 -14.46 -13.64
CA GLY A 277 11.48 -15.62 -14.51
C GLY A 277 10.38 -16.55 -14.00
N ALA A 278 10.40 -16.89 -12.71
CA ALA A 278 9.38 -17.71 -12.06
C ALA A 278 8.00 -17.05 -12.09
N ALA A 279 7.90 -15.76 -11.74
CA ALA A 279 6.66 -14.99 -11.81
C ALA A 279 6.04 -15.03 -13.22
N ARG A 280 6.85 -14.81 -14.26
CA ARG A 280 6.42 -14.89 -15.67
C ARG A 280 5.83 -16.27 -15.98
N VAL A 281 6.54 -17.34 -15.62
CA VAL A 281 6.10 -18.72 -15.89
C VAL A 281 4.78 -19.00 -15.18
N VAL A 282 4.68 -18.71 -13.88
CA VAL A 282 3.49 -18.95 -13.06
C VAL A 282 2.28 -18.18 -13.59
N LEU A 283 2.45 -16.89 -13.92
CA LEU A 283 1.38 -16.05 -14.45
C LEU A 283 0.92 -16.49 -15.83
N ALA A 284 1.80 -17.11 -16.63
CA ALA A 284 1.49 -17.65 -17.96
C ALA A 284 0.77 -19.00 -17.95
N LEU A 285 0.68 -19.69 -16.80
CA LEU A 285 0.02 -21.01 -16.71
C LEU A 285 -1.45 -20.94 -17.13
N ARG A 286 -1.86 -21.84 -18.04
CA ARG A 286 -3.26 -22.02 -18.49
C ARG A 286 -3.76 -23.48 -18.38
N PRO A 287 -3.43 -24.27 -17.34
CA PRO A 287 -3.98 -25.62 -17.22
C PRO A 287 -5.50 -25.57 -17.08
N MET A 288 -6.16 -26.54 -17.70
CA MET A 288 -7.62 -26.71 -17.69
C MET A 288 -8.39 -25.42 -18.03
N GLU A 289 -7.91 -24.65 -19.01
CA GLU A 289 -8.49 -23.37 -19.42
C GLU A 289 -10.01 -23.43 -19.64
N TRP A 290 -10.52 -24.50 -20.27
CA TRP A 290 -11.96 -24.69 -20.50
C TRP A 290 -12.76 -24.76 -19.17
N LEU A 291 -12.22 -25.42 -18.15
CA LEU A 291 -12.85 -25.55 -16.84
C LEU A 291 -12.90 -24.19 -16.16
N TYR A 292 -11.76 -23.49 -16.13
CA TYR A 292 -11.70 -22.16 -15.53
C TYR A 292 -12.61 -21.15 -16.25
N ARG A 293 -12.82 -21.26 -17.56
CA ARG A 293 -13.79 -20.41 -18.29
C ARG A 293 -15.21 -20.63 -17.79
N ILE A 294 -15.60 -21.88 -17.56
CA ILE A 294 -16.90 -22.20 -16.98
C ILE A 294 -17.00 -21.64 -15.56
N LEU A 295 -16.00 -21.89 -14.71
CA LEU A 295 -16.01 -21.41 -13.33
C LEU A 295 -16.11 -19.87 -13.26
N PHE A 296 -15.26 -19.17 -14.02
CA PHE A 296 -15.20 -17.71 -13.99
C PHE A 296 -16.39 -17.05 -14.68
N SER A 297 -17.05 -17.70 -15.64
CA SER A 297 -18.32 -17.20 -16.16
C SER A 297 -19.41 -17.06 -15.08
N ALA A 298 -19.31 -17.83 -13.98
CA ALA A 298 -20.22 -17.74 -12.83
C ALA A 298 -19.66 -16.84 -11.72
N ILE A 299 -18.37 -16.99 -11.41
CA ILE A 299 -17.70 -16.25 -10.33
C ILE A 299 -17.68 -14.74 -10.62
N GLU A 300 -17.44 -14.34 -11.87
CA GLU A 300 -17.45 -12.92 -12.27
C GLU A 300 -18.80 -12.25 -11.98
N LEU A 301 -19.91 -12.95 -12.15
CA LEU A 301 -21.24 -12.42 -11.80
C LEU A 301 -21.37 -12.14 -10.29
N GLY A 302 -20.56 -12.82 -9.47
CA GLY A 302 -20.42 -12.63 -8.02
C GLY A 302 -19.66 -11.36 -7.63
N LEU A 303 -18.87 -10.80 -8.56
CA LEU A 303 -17.95 -9.69 -8.33
C LEU A 303 -18.49 -8.33 -8.79
N MET A 304 -19.65 -8.32 -9.44
CA MET A 304 -20.33 -7.08 -9.84
C MET A 304 -21.06 -6.44 -8.65
N PRO A 305 -21.28 -5.11 -8.67
CA PRO A 305 -22.12 -4.42 -7.69
C PRO A 305 -23.50 -5.06 -7.54
N THR A 306 -24.07 -4.99 -6.35
CA THR A 306 -25.35 -5.63 -6.01
C THR A 306 -26.47 -5.12 -6.91
N THR A 307 -26.50 -3.82 -7.19
CA THR A 307 -27.49 -3.18 -8.08
C THR A 307 -27.44 -3.73 -9.50
N GLN A 308 -26.24 -3.89 -10.06
CA GLN A 308 -26.04 -4.48 -11.39
C GLN A 308 -26.36 -5.98 -11.42
N ALA A 309 -25.98 -6.69 -10.35
CA ALA A 309 -26.29 -8.11 -10.27
C ALA A 309 -27.79 -8.39 -10.10
N ALA A 310 -28.56 -7.46 -9.53
CA ALA A 310 -30.01 -7.60 -9.33
C ALA A 310 -30.78 -7.57 -10.66
N VAL A 311 -30.35 -6.74 -11.62
CA VAL A 311 -31.01 -6.58 -12.93
C VAL A 311 -30.70 -7.69 -13.93
N LEU A 312 -29.82 -8.63 -13.59
CA LEU A 312 -29.49 -9.78 -14.43
C LEU A 312 -30.72 -10.67 -14.70
N PRO A 313 -30.82 -11.30 -15.89
CA PRO A 313 -31.80 -12.34 -16.16
C PRO A 313 -31.78 -13.47 -15.10
N ALA A 314 -32.94 -14.10 -14.86
CA ALA A 314 -33.10 -15.11 -13.81
C ALA A 314 -32.08 -16.27 -13.90
N TRP A 315 -31.79 -16.73 -15.11
CA TRP A 315 -30.80 -17.79 -15.34
C TRP A 315 -29.37 -17.36 -14.97
N LYS A 316 -28.97 -16.10 -15.23
CA LYS A 316 -27.67 -15.55 -14.82
C LYS A 316 -27.57 -15.41 -13.31
N ARG A 317 -28.66 -15.03 -12.63
CA ARG A 317 -28.70 -15.00 -11.16
C ARG A 317 -28.58 -16.40 -10.55
N MET A 318 -29.19 -17.42 -11.16
CA MET A 318 -28.98 -18.81 -10.76
C MET A 318 -27.52 -19.22 -10.97
N TRP A 319 -26.92 -18.87 -12.13
CA TRP A 319 -25.52 -19.15 -12.43
C TRP A 319 -24.56 -18.47 -11.43
N LYS A 320 -24.78 -17.20 -11.11
CA LYS A 320 -24.08 -16.47 -10.03
C LYS A 320 -24.16 -17.24 -8.70
N ARG A 321 -25.34 -17.72 -8.33
CA ARG A 321 -25.56 -18.47 -7.08
C ARG A 321 -24.80 -19.80 -7.08
N ILE A 322 -24.70 -20.49 -8.22
CA ILE A 322 -23.85 -21.67 -8.38
C ILE A 322 -22.38 -21.31 -8.21
N GLY A 323 -21.93 -20.21 -8.84
CA GLY A 323 -20.57 -19.69 -8.68
C GLY A 323 -20.21 -19.49 -7.20
N TRP A 324 -21.06 -18.78 -6.47
CA TRP A 324 -20.86 -18.51 -5.03
C TRP A 324 -20.94 -19.77 -4.15
N LYS A 325 -21.95 -20.62 -4.31
CA LYS A 325 -22.19 -21.75 -3.40
C LYS A 325 -21.36 -22.98 -3.71
N VAL A 326 -20.92 -23.14 -4.96
CA VAL A 326 -20.26 -24.37 -5.44
C VAL A 326 -18.84 -24.12 -5.87
N PHE A 327 -18.61 -23.13 -6.74
CA PHE A 327 -17.31 -22.93 -7.38
C PHE A 327 -16.30 -22.23 -6.46
N VAL A 328 -16.65 -21.09 -5.86
CA VAL A 328 -15.75 -20.35 -4.95
C VAL A 328 -15.21 -21.24 -3.82
N PRO A 329 -16.03 -22.02 -3.07
CA PRO A 329 -15.52 -22.88 -2.00
C PRO A 329 -14.62 -24.03 -2.48
N ARG A 330 -14.69 -24.38 -3.77
CA ARG A 330 -13.88 -25.45 -4.39
C ARG A 330 -12.67 -24.92 -5.13
N LEU A 331 -12.60 -23.61 -5.39
CA LEU A 331 -11.55 -22.98 -6.18
C LEU A 331 -10.15 -23.29 -5.63
N PRO A 332 -9.88 -23.24 -4.31
CA PRO A 332 -8.60 -23.69 -3.75
C PRO A 332 -8.22 -25.13 -4.11
N ARG A 333 -9.19 -26.07 -4.10
CA ARG A 333 -8.93 -27.47 -4.52
C ARG A 333 -8.50 -27.53 -5.97
N ILE A 334 -9.25 -26.82 -6.81
CA ILE A 334 -9.09 -26.87 -8.26
C ILE A 334 -7.74 -26.26 -8.63
N LYS A 335 -7.36 -25.14 -8.01
CA LYS A 335 -6.05 -24.51 -8.16
C LYS A 335 -4.91 -25.40 -7.72
N THR A 336 -5.04 -26.12 -6.60
CA THR A 336 -4.00 -27.05 -6.16
C THR A 336 -3.78 -28.20 -7.16
N ARG A 337 -4.85 -28.68 -7.82
CA ARG A 337 -4.77 -29.75 -8.84
C ARG A 337 -4.35 -29.24 -10.22
N TYR A 338 -4.78 -28.04 -10.59
CA TYR A 338 -4.55 -27.41 -11.88
C TYR A 338 -4.00 -25.99 -11.66
N PRO A 339 -2.70 -25.86 -11.34
CA PRO A 339 -2.12 -24.65 -10.78
C PRO A 339 -2.10 -23.48 -11.75
N ARG A 340 -2.71 -22.37 -11.34
CA ARG A 340 -2.64 -21.07 -12.01
C ARG A 340 -3.07 -19.95 -11.07
N LEU A 341 -2.54 -18.76 -11.31
CA LEU A 341 -2.97 -17.52 -10.66
C LEU A 341 -3.86 -16.68 -11.59
N THR A 342 -3.52 -16.63 -12.87
CA THR A 342 -4.26 -15.85 -13.87
C THR A 342 -5.46 -16.62 -14.38
N MET A 343 -6.64 -16.10 -14.14
CA MET A 343 -7.93 -16.69 -14.50
C MET A 343 -8.45 -16.11 -15.83
N PRO A 344 -9.34 -16.82 -16.54
CA PRO A 344 -9.98 -16.28 -17.73
C PRO A 344 -10.67 -14.95 -17.44
N GLY A 345 -10.63 -14.02 -18.39
CA GLY A 345 -11.22 -12.70 -18.23
C GLY A 345 -10.32 -11.66 -17.55
N GLY A 346 -9.13 -12.05 -17.05
CA GLY A 346 -8.11 -11.12 -16.56
C GLY A 346 -7.99 -11.01 -15.04
N TYR A 347 -8.81 -11.74 -14.28
CA TYR A 347 -8.65 -11.82 -12.82
C TYR A 347 -7.36 -12.57 -12.46
N ILE A 348 -6.56 -12.04 -11.55
CA ILE A 348 -5.34 -12.70 -11.04
C ILE A 348 -5.51 -12.90 -9.53
N ASP A 349 -5.52 -14.17 -9.14
CA ASP A 349 -5.63 -14.58 -7.75
C ASP A 349 -4.30 -14.35 -7.01
N ARG A 350 -4.37 -14.13 -5.70
CA ARG A 350 -3.21 -13.77 -4.88
C ARG A 350 -2.27 -14.94 -4.65
N GLU A 351 -2.78 -16.14 -4.44
CA GLU A 351 -1.97 -17.28 -4.01
C GLU A 351 -2.34 -18.60 -4.70
N LEU A 352 -1.62 -19.69 -4.44
CA LEU A 352 -1.98 -21.02 -4.94
C LEU A 352 -2.65 -21.93 -3.89
N SER A 353 -2.14 -21.93 -2.65
CA SER A 353 -2.42 -23.00 -1.67
C SER A 353 -3.25 -22.60 -0.45
N LEU A 354 -3.71 -21.35 -0.31
CA LEU A 354 -4.63 -20.97 0.77
C LEU A 354 -6.05 -21.48 0.51
N GLN A 355 -6.77 -21.80 1.58
CA GLN A 355 -8.16 -22.27 1.53
C GLN A 355 -9.20 -21.14 1.36
N GLY A 356 -8.76 -19.88 1.37
CA GLY A 356 -9.60 -18.70 1.17
C GLY A 356 -9.67 -18.25 -0.30
N TRP A 357 -10.53 -17.27 -0.56
CA TRP A 357 -10.49 -16.50 -1.80
C TRP A 357 -10.66 -15.02 -1.47
N ALA A 358 -9.58 -14.26 -1.60
CA ALA A 358 -9.49 -12.86 -1.22
C ALA A 358 -9.38 -11.98 -2.47
N ASN A 359 -10.54 -11.64 -3.06
CA ASN A 359 -10.59 -10.93 -4.34
C ASN A 359 -10.14 -9.47 -4.28
N ASP A 360 -10.14 -8.88 -3.09
CA ASP A 360 -9.61 -7.56 -2.75
C ASP A 360 -8.11 -7.42 -3.04
N TYR A 361 -7.34 -8.51 -2.94
CA TYR A 361 -5.93 -8.50 -3.30
C TYR A 361 -5.66 -8.39 -4.80
N LEU A 362 -6.69 -8.42 -5.66
CA LEU A 362 -6.53 -8.09 -7.08
C LEU A 362 -5.93 -6.68 -7.27
N ALA A 363 -6.34 -5.72 -6.44
CA ALA A 363 -5.80 -4.35 -6.49
C ALA A 363 -4.34 -4.29 -6.03
N VAL A 364 -3.97 -5.08 -5.01
CA VAL A 364 -2.59 -5.20 -4.52
C VAL A 364 -1.70 -5.85 -5.59
N ASN A 365 -2.17 -6.94 -6.21
CA ASN A 365 -1.48 -7.59 -7.32
C ASN A 365 -1.30 -6.64 -8.51
N LEU A 366 -2.31 -5.83 -8.84
CA LEU A 366 -2.21 -4.83 -9.89
C LEU A 366 -1.10 -3.83 -9.57
N MET A 367 -1.06 -3.29 -8.35
CA MET A 367 -0.02 -2.37 -7.92
C MET A 367 1.38 -2.99 -8.07
N ASP A 368 1.58 -4.19 -7.54
CA ASP A 368 2.90 -4.84 -7.57
C ASP A 368 3.32 -5.30 -8.98
N LEU A 369 2.36 -5.66 -9.85
CA LEU A 369 2.62 -5.93 -11.27
C LEU A 369 2.99 -4.67 -12.03
N VAL A 370 2.33 -3.54 -11.75
CA VAL A 370 2.71 -2.24 -12.33
C VAL A 370 4.14 -1.92 -11.90
N ARG A 371 4.48 -2.04 -10.63
CA ARG A 371 5.85 -1.82 -10.11
C ARG A 371 6.87 -2.73 -10.80
N SER A 372 6.54 -4.01 -10.96
CA SER A 372 7.37 -5.03 -11.64
C SER A 372 7.55 -4.79 -13.15
N ALA A 373 6.59 -4.15 -13.81
CA ALA A 373 6.62 -3.83 -15.24
C ALA A 373 7.52 -2.63 -15.57
N SER A 374 8.74 -2.59 -15.01
CA SER A 374 9.75 -1.57 -15.30
C SER A 374 10.52 -1.89 -16.58
N ASP A 375 10.91 -0.84 -17.33
CA ASP A 375 11.82 -0.84 -18.48
C ASP A 375 11.81 -2.12 -19.33
N SER A 376 12.82 -2.99 -19.14
CA SER A 376 13.05 -4.22 -19.92
C SER A 376 11.99 -5.30 -19.72
N ARG A 377 11.27 -5.27 -18.58
CA ARG A 377 10.25 -6.26 -18.21
C ARG A 377 8.83 -5.82 -18.56
N ARG A 378 8.67 -4.60 -19.08
CA ARG A 378 7.36 -4.03 -19.44
C ARG A 378 6.58 -4.95 -20.40
N ALA A 379 7.22 -5.43 -21.46
CA ALA A 379 6.57 -6.30 -22.45
C ALA A 379 6.09 -7.64 -21.85
N VAL A 380 6.71 -8.10 -20.75
CA VAL A 380 6.38 -9.35 -20.08
C VAL A 380 5.16 -9.18 -19.16
N PHE A 381 5.14 -8.12 -18.35
CA PHE A 381 4.13 -7.97 -17.29
C PHE A 381 2.92 -7.12 -17.68
N MET A 382 3.05 -6.20 -18.65
CA MET A 382 1.94 -5.34 -19.07
C MET A 382 0.69 -6.09 -19.56
N PRO A 383 0.79 -7.24 -20.28
CA PRO A 383 -0.40 -8.00 -20.64
C PRO A 383 -1.25 -8.45 -19.44
N PHE A 384 -0.62 -8.72 -18.29
CA PHE A 384 -1.33 -9.08 -17.05
C PHE A 384 -1.96 -7.85 -16.40
N VAL A 385 -1.24 -6.72 -16.38
CA VAL A 385 -1.75 -5.42 -15.92
C VAL A 385 -3.00 -5.02 -16.71
N GLU A 386 -2.93 -5.07 -18.04
CA GLU A 386 -4.05 -4.72 -18.92
C GLU A 386 -5.23 -5.70 -18.75
N GLY A 387 -4.95 -6.98 -18.51
CA GLY A 387 -5.96 -7.97 -18.16
C GLY A 387 -6.73 -7.61 -16.89
N ILE A 388 -6.03 -7.22 -15.82
CA ILE A 388 -6.67 -6.79 -14.57
C ILE A 388 -7.43 -5.48 -14.77
N VAL A 389 -6.86 -4.48 -15.45
CA VAL A 389 -7.53 -3.20 -15.74
C VAL A 389 -8.85 -3.46 -16.49
N ALA A 390 -8.82 -4.25 -17.56
CA ALA A 390 -10.01 -4.62 -18.32
C ALA A 390 -11.03 -5.40 -17.46
N PHE A 391 -10.55 -6.25 -16.55
CA PHE A 391 -11.40 -6.96 -15.60
C PHE A 391 -12.10 -6.00 -14.63
N CYS A 392 -11.36 -5.08 -14.02
CA CYS A 392 -11.91 -4.06 -13.11
C CYS A 392 -12.94 -3.18 -13.81
N THR A 393 -12.66 -2.72 -15.03
CA THR A 393 -13.61 -1.93 -15.83
C THR A 393 -14.88 -2.71 -16.13
N ARG A 394 -14.75 -3.97 -16.60
CA ARG A 394 -15.90 -4.80 -16.99
C ARG A 394 -16.80 -5.17 -15.81
N THR A 395 -16.20 -5.46 -14.66
CA THR A 395 -16.93 -5.94 -13.48
C THR A 395 -17.35 -4.83 -12.53
N GLN A 396 -16.73 -3.66 -12.63
CA GLN A 396 -16.86 -2.57 -11.65
C GLN A 396 -16.64 -3.05 -10.21
N ILE A 397 -15.67 -3.96 -10.02
CA ILE A 397 -15.39 -4.60 -8.73
C ILE A 397 -15.04 -3.61 -7.61
N ALA A 398 -14.53 -2.42 -7.95
CA ALA A 398 -14.27 -1.36 -6.97
C ALA A 398 -15.54 -0.98 -6.18
N LEU A 399 -16.67 -0.82 -6.86
CA LEU A 399 -17.96 -0.55 -6.22
C LEU A 399 -18.42 -1.75 -5.37
N ARG A 400 -18.11 -2.99 -5.81
CA ARG A 400 -18.41 -4.19 -5.04
C ARG A 400 -17.59 -4.29 -3.76
N TRP A 401 -16.33 -3.86 -3.77
CA TRP A 401 -15.51 -3.81 -2.55
C TRP A 401 -16.05 -2.81 -1.54
N LEU A 402 -16.60 -1.67 -1.99
CA LEU A 402 -17.26 -0.70 -1.11
C LEU A 402 -18.56 -1.22 -0.47
N GLU A 403 -19.28 -2.13 -1.13
CA GLU A 403 -20.42 -2.84 -0.52
C GLU A 403 -19.99 -3.86 0.56
N GLN A 404 -18.68 -4.10 0.70
CA GLN A 404 -18.09 -5.09 1.60
C GLN A 404 -17.08 -4.39 2.51
N ASP A 405 -17.53 -3.66 3.54
CA ASP A 405 -16.71 -2.75 4.37
C ASP A 405 -15.27 -3.22 4.65
N HIS A 406 -15.08 -4.49 5.05
CA HIS A 406 -13.75 -5.09 5.31
C HIS A 406 -12.81 -5.20 4.09
N ARG A 407 -13.26 -4.81 2.89
CA ARG A 407 -12.53 -4.85 1.60
C ARG A 407 -12.48 -3.50 0.91
N ALA A 408 -13.14 -2.47 1.45
CA ALA A 408 -13.18 -1.13 0.86
C ALA A 408 -11.78 -0.57 0.60
N TYR A 409 -10.80 -0.95 1.43
CA TYR A 409 -9.39 -0.60 1.29
C TYR A 409 -8.77 -0.95 -0.08
N ALA A 410 -9.30 -1.96 -0.79
CA ALA A 410 -8.80 -2.35 -2.10
C ALA A 410 -8.94 -1.22 -3.14
N VAL A 411 -9.88 -0.28 -2.94
CA VAL A 411 -10.01 0.91 -3.78
C VAL A 411 -8.80 1.83 -3.64
N GLY A 412 -8.21 1.96 -2.44
CA GLY A 412 -6.99 2.73 -2.21
C GLY A 412 -5.80 2.16 -2.99
N PHE A 413 -5.62 0.84 -2.96
CA PHE A 413 -4.60 0.15 -3.76
C PHE A 413 -4.85 0.25 -5.27
N LEU A 414 -6.12 0.19 -5.71
CA LEU A 414 -6.46 0.38 -7.11
C LEU A 414 -6.10 1.81 -7.58
N ALA A 415 -6.41 2.82 -6.77
CA ALA A 415 -6.07 4.20 -7.07
C ALA A 415 -4.55 4.42 -7.12
N GLU A 416 -3.77 3.84 -6.20
CA GLU A 416 -2.31 3.88 -6.22
C GLU A 416 -1.75 3.22 -7.50
N ALA A 417 -2.26 2.04 -7.87
CA ALA A 417 -1.81 1.35 -9.08
C ALA A 417 -2.13 2.13 -10.37
N LEU A 418 -3.34 2.71 -10.46
CA LEU A 418 -3.74 3.55 -11.58
C LEU A 418 -2.93 4.85 -11.64
N TYR A 419 -2.60 5.44 -10.49
CA TYR A 419 -1.70 6.58 -10.39
C TYR A 419 -0.34 6.26 -11.00
N LEU A 420 0.28 5.14 -10.59
CA LEU A 420 1.57 4.69 -11.13
C LEU A 420 1.49 4.43 -12.65
N LEU A 421 0.37 3.92 -13.16
CA LEU A 421 0.14 3.74 -14.59
C LEU A 421 0.02 5.07 -15.36
N CYS A 422 -0.82 5.99 -14.89
CA CYS A 422 -1.04 7.29 -15.53
C CYS A 422 0.23 8.16 -15.55
N ARG A 423 1.13 7.99 -14.58
CA ARG A 423 2.46 8.61 -14.60
C ARG A 423 3.35 8.10 -15.73
N ARG A 424 3.26 6.81 -16.05
CA ARG A 424 4.09 6.16 -17.08
C ARG A 424 3.54 6.33 -18.48
N GLU A 425 2.24 6.50 -18.63
CA GLU A 425 1.59 6.56 -19.94
C GLU A 425 0.38 7.48 -19.91
N SER A 426 0.19 8.25 -20.99
CA SER A 426 -0.97 9.11 -21.13
C SER A 426 -2.06 8.38 -21.90
N ARG A 427 -3.09 7.89 -21.21
CA ARG A 427 -4.29 7.29 -21.82
C ARG A 427 -5.55 7.87 -21.18
N PRO A 428 -6.45 8.52 -21.93
CA PRO A 428 -7.68 9.10 -21.37
C PRO A 428 -8.55 8.10 -20.60
N ALA A 429 -8.56 6.83 -21.02
CA ALA A 429 -9.28 5.77 -20.30
C ALA A 429 -8.69 5.48 -18.92
N LEU A 430 -7.35 5.51 -18.77
CA LEU A 430 -6.70 5.34 -17.47
C LEU A 430 -6.90 6.58 -16.59
N ASP A 431 -6.82 7.78 -17.16
CA ASP A 431 -7.11 9.04 -16.44
C ASP A 431 -8.54 9.02 -15.89
N ALA A 432 -9.52 8.56 -16.67
CA ALA A 432 -10.90 8.40 -16.22
C ALA A 432 -11.05 7.39 -15.07
N MET A 433 -10.39 6.23 -15.17
CA MET A 433 -10.42 5.23 -14.10
C MET A 433 -9.73 5.71 -12.82
N LEU A 434 -8.61 6.44 -12.95
CA LEU A 434 -7.94 7.06 -11.81
C LEU A 434 -8.86 8.10 -11.16
N ALA A 435 -9.47 8.99 -11.95
CA ALA A 435 -10.42 9.97 -11.45
C ALA A 435 -11.59 9.33 -10.72
N GLU A 436 -12.22 8.30 -11.30
CA GLU A 436 -13.29 7.54 -10.65
C GLU A 436 -12.82 6.93 -9.32
N SER A 437 -11.65 6.31 -9.29
CA SER A 437 -11.10 5.71 -8.07
C SER A 437 -10.78 6.75 -7.00
N LEU A 438 -10.28 7.93 -7.38
CA LEU A 438 -10.03 9.05 -6.45
C LEU A 438 -11.34 9.60 -5.87
N VAL A 439 -12.39 9.74 -6.69
CA VAL A 439 -13.73 10.13 -6.23
C VAL A 439 -14.25 9.12 -5.20
N LEU A 440 -14.11 7.82 -5.47
CA LEU A 440 -14.50 6.77 -4.52
C LEU A 440 -13.69 6.85 -3.22
N CYS A 441 -12.37 7.04 -3.31
CA CYS A 441 -11.50 7.18 -2.13
C CYS A 441 -11.92 8.34 -1.22
N VAL A 442 -12.19 9.52 -1.79
CA VAL A 442 -12.59 10.71 -1.03
C VAL A 442 -13.99 10.54 -0.44
N ARG A 443 -14.98 10.13 -1.24
CA ARG A 443 -16.39 10.01 -0.81
C ARG A 443 -16.61 8.94 0.26
N HIS A 444 -15.78 7.91 0.29
CA HIS A 444 -15.83 6.86 1.30
C HIS A 444 -14.81 7.03 2.42
N GLY A 445 -14.11 8.17 2.48
CA GLY A 445 -13.19 8.49 3.57
C GLY A 445 -11.94 7.62 3.64
N LEU A 446 -11.58 6.91 2.55
CA LEU A 446 -10.42 6.03 2.48
C LEU A 446 -9.10 6.81 2.44
N GLY A 447 -9.13 8.05 1.94
CA GLY A 447 -7.94 8.84 1.67
C GLY A 447 -7.38 8.57 0.26
N VAL A 448 -6.68 9.54 -0.29
CA VAL A 448 -6.07 9.44 -1.64
C VAL A 448 -4.73 8.72 -1.58
N PRO A 449 -4.21 8.17 -2.70
CA PRO A 449 -2.97 7.40 -2.69
C PRO A 449 -1.78 8.17 -2.07
N PRO A 450 -0.90 7.52 -1.28
CA PRO A 450 0.21 8.20 -0.61
C PRO A 450 1.23 8.78 -1.61
N SER A 451 1.37 8.18 -2.79
CA SER A 451 2.30 8.65 -3.81
C SER A 451 1.79 9.84 -4.62
N LEU A 452 0.50 10.22 -4.46
CA LEU A 452 -0.23 11.14 -5.34
C LEU A 452 0.48 12.48 -5.58
N LEU A 453 1.23 12.96 -4.59
CA LEU A 453 1.97 14.22 -4.62
C LEU A 453 3.37 14.11 -5.28
N GLY A 454 3.64 13.04 -6.04
CA GLY A 454 4.86 12.92 -6.84
C GLY A 454 6.11 12.53 -6.05
N ALA A 455 5.97 12.11 -4.79
CA ALA A 455 7.08 11.84 -3.88
C ALA A 455 7.69 10.43 -3.96
N ASN A 456 6.99 9.48 -4.57
CA ASN A 456 7.45 8.10 -4.68
C ASN A 456 8.64 7.99 -5.65
N THR A 457 9.84 7.74 -5.11
CA THR A 457 11.07 7.69 -5.91
C THR A 457 11.30 6.34 -6.60
N GLU A 458 10.57 5.29 -6.21
CA GLU A 458 10.53 4.03 -6.95
C GLU A 458 10.03 4.25 -8.39
N ALA A 459 9.06 5.15 -8.56
CA ALA A 459 8.49 5.47 -9.86
C ALA A 459 9.39 6.40 -10.70
N GLN A 460 10.25 7.22 -10.08
CA GLN A 460 11.28 8.06 -10.72
C GLN A 460 12.16 8.78 -9.68
N GLN A 461 13.42 9.10 -10.02
CA GLN A 461 14.25 10.05 -9.27
C GLN A 461 13.49 11.37 -8.96
N ALA A 462 13.72 11.91 -7.76
CA ALA A 462 13.08 13.12 -7.27
C ALA A 462 13.20 14.29 -8.27
N GLY A 463 12.12 14.58 -8.99
CA GLY A 463 12.02 15.76 -9.83
C GLY A 463 11.64 16.98 -9.00
N ALA A 464 12.13 18.16 -9.39
CA ALA A 464 11.77 19.44 -8.80
C ALA A 464 10.46 20.03 -9.36
N THR A 465 9.79 19.31 -10.26
CA THR A 465 8.59 19.78 -10.94
C THR A 465 7.46 19.99 -9.93
N ARG A 466 6.98 21.23 -9.85
CA ARG A 466 5.79 21.58 -9.08
C ARG A 466 4.57 21.50 -9.99
N VAL A 467 3.45 21.06 -9.42
CA VAL A 467 2.12 21.09 -10.04
C VAL A 467 1.22 22.08 -9.29
N PRO A 468 0.11 22.55 -9.90
CA PRO A 468 -0.89 23.34 -9.19
C PRO A 468 -1.34 22.67 -7.89
N ARG A 469 -1.67 23.47 -6.88
CA ARG A 469 -2.19 22.97 -5.60
C ARG A 469 -3.68 23.20 -5.50
N THR A 470 -4.33 22.38 -4.68
CA THR A 470 -5.72 22.62 -4.33
C THR A 470 -5.84 23.59 -3.16
N ALA A 471 -6.81 24.50 -3.24
CA ALA A 471 -7.27 25.35 -2.16
C ALA A 471 -8.41 24.71 -1.35
N THR A 472 -8.94 23.55 -1.78
CA THR A 472 -10.05 22.86 -1.11
C THR A 472 -9.80 21.35 -1.00
N ALA A 473 -10.28 20.73 0.09
CA ALA A 473 -10.10 19.30 0.29
C ALA A 473 -10.97 18.43 -0.65
N ASP A 474 -11.91 19.01 -1.39
CA ASP A 474 -12.78 18.29 -2.32
C ASP A 474 -12.24 18.24 -3.75
N LEU A 475 -11.20 19.03 -4.06
CA LEU A 475 -10.53 19.04 -5.35
C LEU A 475 -9.18 18.34 -5.22
N VAL A 476 -9.04 17.17 -5.83
CA VAL A 476 -7.82 16.36 -5.78
C VAL A 476 -6.93 16.73 -6.97
N VAL A 477 -5.65 17.02 -6.70
CA VAL A 477 -4.64 17.19 -7.75
C VAL A 477 -3.63 16.05 -7.69
N ALA A 478 -3.62 15.20 -8.71
CA ALA A 478 -2.64 14.13 -8.88
C ALA A 478 -1.45 14.59 -9.70
N ASP A 479 -0.24 14.53 -9.12
CA ASP A 479 0.98 14.82 -9.87
C ASP A 479 1.32 13.65 -10.80
N LEU A 480 1.03 13.82 -12.09
CA LEU A 480 1.31 12.85 -13.13
C LEU A 480 2.65 13.10 -13.83
N SER A 481 3.48 14.01 -13.29
CA SER A 481 4.77 14.34 -13.87
C SER A 481 5.70 13.14 -13.81
N GLY A 482 6.39 12.88 -14.91
CA GLY A 482 7.42 11.86 -14.99
C GLY A 482 7.83 11.46 -16.41
N ALA A 483 8.98 10.80 -16.53
CA ALA A 483 9.61 10.40 -17.79
C ALA A 483 9.76 11.58 -18.79
N GLY A 484 10.23 12.74 -18.29
CA GLY A 484 10.40 13.96 -19.10
C GLY A 484 9.09 14.69 -19.42
N ARG A 485 7.96 14.25 -18.88
CA ARG A 485 6.65 14.90 -19.06
C ARG A 485 6.21 15.60 -17.77
N VAL A 486 5.50 16.71 -17.94
CA VAL A 486 4.92 17.49 -16.84
C VAL A 486 3.42 17.53 -17.06
N ALA A 487 2.65 17.01 -16.11
CA ALA A 487 1.20 16.99 -16.17
C ALA A 487 0.62 16.75 -14.78
N CYS A 488 -0.60 17.23 -14.55
CA CYS A 488 -1.41 16.81 -13.41
C CYS A 488 -2.82 16.42 -13.83
N LEU A 489 -3.49 15.63 -13.00
CA LEU A 489 -4.90 15.33 -13.13
C LEU A 489 -5.65 16.05 -12.01
N VAL A 490 -6.57 16.92 -12.37
CA VAL A 490 -7.44 17.64 -11.44
C VAL A 490 -8.79 16.94 -11.41
N VAL A 491 -9.25 16.53 -10.23
CA VAL A 491 -10.49 15.74 -10.05
C VAL A 491 -11.37 16.40 -9.01
N ASN A 492 -12.61 16.74 -9.37
CA ASN A 492 -13.59 17.22 -8.40
C ASN A 492 -14.24 16.02 -7.72
N ALA A 493 -13.81 15.69 -6.50
CA ALA A 493 -14.37 14.62 -5.70
C ALA A 493 -15.56 15.05 -4.83
N GLY A 494 -15.83 16.35 -4.76
CA GLY A 494 -16.93 16.94 -4.02
C GLY A 494 -18.32 16.66 -4.60
N THR A 495 -19.30 17.38 -4.06
CA THR A 495 -20.73 17.29 -4.43
C THR A 495 -21.24 18.51 -5.19
N SER A 496 -20.45 19.57 -5.32
CA SER A 496 -20.78 20.80 -6.05
C SER A 496 -19.77 21.09 -7.15
N SER A 497 -20.19 21.81 -8.19
CA SER A 497 -19.26 22.33 -9.21
C SER A 497 -18.27 23.31 -8.58
N VAL A 498 -17.04 23.33 -9.09
CA VAL A 498 -15.96 24.14 -8.54
C VAL A 498 -15.28 24.94 -9.66
N SER A 499 -15.13 26.25 -9.46
CA SER A 499 -14.39 27.09 -10.39
C SER A 499 -12.88 26.86 -10.27
N LEU A 500 -12.25 26.35 -11.32
CA LEU A 500 -10.83 25.95 -11.28
C LEU A 500 -9.87 27.10 -10.92
N PRO A 501 -10.03 28.34 -11.45
CA PRO A 501 -9.15 29.45 -11.06
C PRO A 501 -9.26 29.85 -9.58
N ALA A 502 -10.39 29.58 -8.93
CA ALA A 502 -10.59 29.89 -7.51
C ALA A 502 -10.17 28.74 -6.59
N ALA A 503 -10.21 27.51 -7.08
CA ALA A 503 -9.93 26.31 -6.30
C ALA A 503 -8.52 25.75 -6.49
N LEU A 504 -7.77 26.26 -7.46
CA LEU A 504 -6.34 25.99 -7.58
C LEU A 504 -5.54 27.17 -7.04
N GLU A 505 -4.59 26.89 -6.16
CA GLU A 505 -3.64 27.85 -5.61
C GLU A 505 -2.22 27.50 -6.07
N LEU A 506 -1.29 28.47 -5.93
CA LEU A 506 0.14 28.28 -6.19
C LEU A 506 0.43 27.62 -7.56
N VAL A 507 -0.31 28.04 -8.58
CA VAL A 507 -0.15 27.58 -9.97
C VAL A 507 1.26 27.94 -10.45
N PRO A 508 2.13 26.96 -10.79
CA PRO A 508 3.49 27.26 -11.20
C PRO A 508 3.55 28.05 -12.51
N THR A 509 4.58 28.87 -12.67
CA THR A 509 4.79 29.64 -13.90
C THR A 509 4.79 28.73 -15.12
N GLY A 510 4.06 29.14 -16.17
CA GLY A 510 3.95 28.39 -17.41
C GLY A 510 2.76 27.45 -17.46
N TRP A 511 2.04 27.19 -16.36
CA TRP A 511 0.82 26.39 -16.36
C TRP A 511 -0.42 27.18 -16.74
N ARG A 512 -1.21 26.66 -17.68
CA ARG A 512 -2.51 27.22 -18.06
C ARG A 512 -3.66 26.47 -17.39
N VAL A 513 -4.30 27.11 -16.40
CA VAL A 513 -5.55 26.61 -15.81
C VAL A 513 -6.72 27.00 -16.69
N PRO A 514 -7.52 26.04 -17.21
CA PRO A 514 -8.69 26.39 -18.02
C PRO A 514 -9.71 27.22 -17.24
N SER A 515 -10.25 28.23 -17.89
CA SER A 515 -11.38 29.00 -17.37
C SER A 515 -12.65 28.15 -17.44
N GLY A 516 -13.20 27.78 -16.29
CA GLY A 516 -14.46 27.04 -16.23
C GLY A 516 -14.69 26.34 -14.90
N ASP A 517 -15.90 25.83 -14.76
CA ASP A 517 -16.31 25.04 -13.62
C ASP A 517 -16.11 23.55 -13.91
N LEU A 518 -15.53 22.84 -12.95
CA LEU A 518 -15.41 21.38 -12.98
C LEU A 518 -16.59 20.79 -12.21
N ALA A 519 -17.47 20.06 -12.88
CA ALA A 519 -18.65 19.43 -12.27
C ALA A 519 -18.25 18.31 -11.28
N PRO A 520 -19.14 17.92 -10.33
CA PRO A 520 -18.88 16.80 -9.41
C PRO A 520 -18.54 15.51 -10.16
N GLY A 521 -17.43 14.86 -9.78
CA GLY A 521 -16.92 13.65 -10.43
C GLY A 521 -16.26 13.89 -11.79
N ALA A 522 -16.25 15.12 -12.30
CA ALA A 522 -15.52 15.46 -13.51
C ALA A 522 -14.02 15.62 -13.21
N TRP A 523 -13.21 15.44 -14.25
CA TRP A 523 -11.77 15.56 -14.18
C TRP A 523 -11.22 16.27 -15.41
N LEU A 524 -10.01 16.81 -15.26
CA LEU A 524 -9.28 17.49 -16.31
C LEU A 524 -7.80 17.16 -16.17
N ARG A 525 -7.18 16.78 -17.28
CA ARG A 525 -5.72 16.73 -17.36
C ARG A 525 -5.17 18.09 -17.73
N VAL A 526 -4.26 18.61 -16.90
CA VAL A 526 -3.62 19.91 -17.10
C VAL A 526 -2.15 19.66 -17.42
N VAL A 527 -1.64 20.40 -18.40
CA VAL A 527 -0.23 20.47 -18.78
C VAL A 527 0.20 21.93 -18.73
N PRO A 528 1.52 22.23 -18.65
CA PRO A 528 2.02 23.59 -18.73
C PRO A 528 1.42 24.37 -19.92
#